data_AF-A0A661BAH3-F1
#
_entry.id   AF-A0A661BAH3-F1
#
_cell.length_a   1.000
_cell.length_b   1.000
_cell.length_c   1.000
_cell.angle_alpha   90.00
_cell.angle_beta   90.00
_cell.angle_gamma   90.00
#
_symmetry.space_group_name_H-M   'P 1'
#
loop_
_entity.id
_entity.type
_entity.pdbx_description
1 polymer ?
#
loop_
_entity_poly.entity_id
_entity_poly.type
_entity_poly.pdbx_seq_one_letter_code
_entity_poly.pdbx_strand_id
1 'polypeptide(L)'
;MKRIIGTTLLAIFTLLFSQQNSVVVMRDGEQVGIIFPVDIEGYKYFSTDQLVTLTKGVRYFAPKKFKESIRMWGIRAVFSPENAFAIIDNVPYNLGLPVRLHKDGLMIPITGFFEAYSLATNSQLIFHSDTIKINSRDVIKSGDVEE
;
A
#
# COMPACT_ATOMS: atom_id res chain seq x y z
N MET A 1 -11.74 -32.55 44.49
CA MET A 1 -11.21 -31.33 43.85
C MET A 1 -11.43 -31.43 42.35
N LYS A 2 -12.35 -30.67 41.77
CA LYS A 2 -12.51 -30.52 40.32
C LYS A 2 -12.20 -29.07 39.98
N ARG A 3 -11.14 -28.86 39.20
CA ARG A 3 -10.85 -27.61 38.48
C ARG A 3 -11.26 -27.80 37.01
N ILE A 4 -11.32 -26.68 36.30
CA ILE A 4 -11.63 -26.50 34.87
C ILE A 4 -13.08 -26.08 34.63
N ILE A 5 -13.36 -24.80 34.90
CA ILE A 5 -14.25 -23.99 34.06
C ILE A 5 -13.44 -22.73 33.73
N GLY A 6 -12.53 -22.90 32.79
CA GLY A 6 -11.63 -21.85 32.29
C GLY A 6 -11.67 -21.79 30.76
N THR A 7 -12.82 -22.10 30.16
CA THR A 7 -12.98 -22.17 28.70
C THR A 7 -13.93 -21.11 28.14
N THR A 8 -14.52 -20.26 28.98
CA THR A 8 -15.40 -19.18 28.52
C THR A 8 -14.68 -17.86 28.24
N LEU A 9 -13.40 -17.72 28.60
CA LEU A 9 -12.63 -16.51 28.30
C LEU A 9 -12.01 -16.50 26.89
N LEU A 10 -11.90 -17.66 26.25
CA LEU A 10 -11.26 -17.78 24.93
C LEU A 10 -12.21 -17.45 23.77
N ALA A 11 -13.53 -17.53 23.99
CA ALA A 11 -14.53 -17.27 22.95
C ALA A 11 -14.81 -15.77 22.74
N ILE A 12 -14.36 -14.89 23.65
CA ILE A 12 -14.53 -13.44 23.51
C ILE A 12 -13.37 -12.83 22.69
N PHE A 13 -12.21 -13.50 22.61
CA PHE A 13 -11.11 -13.02 21.77
C PHE A 13 -11.33 -13.32 20.28
N THR A 14 -12.11 -14.34 19.95
CA THR A 14 -12.49 -14.68 18.56
C THR A 14 -13.69 -13.91 18.04
N LEU A 15 -14.47 -13.23 18.90
CA LEU A 15 -15.61 -12.41 18.48
C LEU A 15 -15.27 -10.92 18.25
N LEU A 16 -14.02 -10.50 18.49
CA LEU A 16 -13.56 -9.13 18.24
C LEU A 16 -12.84 -8.95 16.90
N PHE A 17 -12.61 -10.04 16.14
CA PHE A 17 -12.20 -9.96 14.74
C PHE A 17 -13.42 -9.66 13.86
N SER A 18 -13.92 -8.43 14.00
CA SER A 18 -14.58 -7.72 12.89
C SER A 18 -13.79 -8.01 11.62
N GLN A 19 -14.48 -8.41 10.54
CA GLN A 19 -13.95 -8.71 9.21
C GLN A 19 -12.90 -7.69 8.75
N GLN A 20 -11.64 -7.88 9.13
CA GLN A 20 -10.54 -7.08 8.65
C GLN A 20 -10.26 -7.56 7.22
N ASN A 21 -10.73 -6.80 6.24
CA ASN A 21 -10.46 -7.01 4.82
C ASN A 21 -8.98 -6.71 4.54
N SER A 22 -8.07 -7.56 5.00
CA SER A 22 -6.65 -7.46 4.69
C SER A 22 -6.41 -7.69 3.20
N VAL A 23 -5.42 -6.99 2.64
CA VAL A 23 -5.02 -7.15 1.25
C VAL A 23 -3.57 -7.62 1.21
N VAL A 24 -3.34 -8.79 0.61
CA VAL A 24 -2.00 -9.31 0.33
C VAL A 24 -1.42 -8.54 -0.84
N VAL A 25 -0.19 -8.06 -0.71
CA VAL A 25 0.53 -7.45 -1.82
C VAL A 25 1.61 -8.41 -2.28
N MET A 26 1.56 -8.73 -3.56
CA MET A 26 2.56 -9.53 -4.25
C MET A 26 3.33 -8.67 -5.23
N ARG A 27 4.63 -8.95 -5.34
CA ARG A 27 5.51 -8.35 -6.33
C ARG A 27 6.33 -9.44 -7.00
N ASP A 28 6.32 -9.48 -8.33
CA ASP A 28 7.13 -10.40 -9.14
C ASP A 28 6.96 -11.88 -8.70
N GLY A 29 5.73 -12.27 -8.36
CA GLY A 29 5.38 -13.62 -7.88
C GLY A 29 5.61 -13.88 -6.39
N GLU A 30 6.25 -12.97 -5.65
CA GLU A 30 6.53 -13.12 -4.22
C GLU A 30 5.60 -12.26 -3.35
N GLN A 31 5.22 -12.77 -2.18
CA GLN A 31 4.50 -11.96 -1.20
C GLN A 31 5.45 -10.95 -0.54
N VAL A 32 5.17 -9.66 -0.72
CA VAL A 32 5.95 -8.57 -0.11
C VAL A 32 5.36 -8.09 1.22
N GLY A 33 4.07 -8.36 1.47
CA GLY A 33 3.45 -8.14 2.77
C GLY A 33 1.93 -8.04 2.70
N ILE A 34 1.34 -7.51 3.76
CA ILE A 34 -0.10 -7.38 3.94
C ILE A 34 -0.39 -5.94 4.36
N ILE A 35 -1.40 -5.33 3.75
CA ILE A 35 -1.96 -4.05 4.18
C ILE A 35 -3.35 -4.27 4.78
N PHE A 36 -3.72 -3.40 5.70
CA PHE A 36 -4.98 -3.34 6.42
C PHE A 36 -5.66 -2.02 6.02
N PRO A 37 -6.53 -2.08 5.00
CA PRO A 37 -7.28 -0.93 4.54
C PRO A 37 -8.20 -0.36 5.62
N VAL A 38 -8.37 0.96 5.56
CA VAL A 38 -9.35 1.72 6.35
C VAL A 38 -10.32 2.38 5.38
N ASP A 39 -11.62 2.29 5.67
CA ASP A 39 -12.64 3.04 4.94
C ASP A 39 -12.65 4.50 5.37
N ILE A 40 -12.47 5.40 4.42
CA ILE A 40 -12.63 6.84 4.60
C ILE A 40 -13.57 7.32 3.50
N GLU A 41 -14.73 7.84 3.89
CA GLU A 41 -15.76 8.35 2.96
C GLU A 41 -16.18 7.32 1.90
N GLY A 42 -16.21 6.02 2.26
CA GLY A 42 -16.59 4.93 1.35
C GLY A 42 -15.48 4.42 0.44
N TYR A 43 -14.25 4.93 0.57
CA TYR A 43 -13.09 4.48 -0.20
C TYR A 43 -12.03 3.83 0.68
N LYS A 44 -11.27 2.90 0.11
CA LYS A 44 -10.21 2.17 0.80
C LYS A 44 -8.89 2.92 0.75
N TYR A 45 -8.37 3.22 1.93
CA TYR A 45 -7.06 3.83 2.12
C TYR A 45 -6.15 2.92 2.93
N PHE A 46 -4.84 3.10 2.80
CA PHE A 46 -3.87 2.51 3.72
C PHE A 46 -2.86 3.56 4.16
N SER A 47 -2.23 3.35 5.30
CA SER A 47 -1.29 4.34 5.85
C SER A 47 0.05 4.25 5.14
N THR A 48 0.72 5.39 5.05
CA THR A 48 2.10 5.45 4.59
C THR A 48 3.05 4.62 5.48
N ASP A 49 2.67 4.31 6.73
CA ASP A 49 3.44 3.43 7.66
C ASP A 49 3.46 1.99 7.16
N GLN A 50 2.29 1.53 6.71
CA GLN A 50 2.16 0.21 6.11
C GLN A 50 2.94 0.16 4.80
N LEU A 51 2.93 1.23 4.00
CA LEU A 51 3.75 1.30 2.78
C LEU A 51 5.25 1.18 3.07
N VAL A 52 5.75 1.89 4.09
CA VAL A 52 7.17 1.81 4.50
C VAL A 52 7.51 0.40 4.98
N THR A 53 6.64 -0.21 5.80
CA THR A 53 6.83 -1.57 6.32
C THR A 53 6.84 -2.59 5.18
N LEU A 54 5.83 -2.51 4.30
CA LEU A 54 5.65 -3.38 3.14
C LEU A 54 6.87 -3.37 2.21
N THR A 55 7.45 -2.20 2.02
CA THR A 55 8.52 -1.98 1.04
C THR A 55 9.91 -2.08 1.64
N LYS A 56 10.01 -2.28 2.97
CA LYS A 56 11.22 -2.10 3.77
C LYS A 56 11.91 -0.77 3.45
N GLY A 57 11.08 0.25 3.24
CA GLY A 57 11.47 1.55 2.72
C GLY A 57 12.01 2.50 3.79
N VAL A 58 12.41 3.69 3.34
CA VAL A 58 12.81 4.79 4.23
C VAL A 58 11.81 5.93 4.09
N ARG A 59 11.38 6.49 5.22
CA ARG A 59 10.48 7.63 5.30
C ARG A 59 11.21 8.88 5.72
N TYR A 60 10.81 10.01 5.12
CA TYR A 60 11.19 11.35 5.54
C TYR A 60 9.96 12.25 5.56
N PHE A 61 9.74 12.98 6.66
CA PHE A 61 8.69 13.98 6.78
C PHE A 61 9.29 15.38 6.76
N ALA A 62 8.70 16.28 5.98
CA ALA A 62 9.10 17.68 5.85
C ALA A 62 8.03 18.58 6.51
N PRO A 63 8.18 18.97 7.79
CA PRO A 63 7.11 19.62 8.55
C PRO A 63 6.67 20.96 7.94
N LYS A 64 7.61 21.78 7.48
CA LYS A 64 7.32 23.11 6.89
C LYS A 64 6.49 23.05 5.61
N LYS A 65 6.61 21.97 4.84
CA LYS A 65 5.87 21.77 3.59
C LYS A 65 4.69 20.81 3.77
N PHE A 66 4.59 20.21 4.96
CA PHE A 66 3.65 19.15 5.31
C PHE A 66 3.61 18.05 4.23
N LYS A 67 4.80 17.54 3.88
CA LYS A 67 4.98 16.48 2.88
C LYS A 67 5.65 15.27 3.49
N GLU A 68 5.24 14.10 3.04
CA GLU A 68 5.89 12.86 3.37
C GLU A 68 6.55 12.26 2.13
N SER A 69 7.81 11.85 2.24
CA SER A 69 8.55 11.20 1.18
C SER A 69 8.95 9.80 1.60
N ILE A 70 8.68 8.83 0.74
CA ILE A 70 8.99 7.42 0.98
C ILE A 70 9.85 6.91 -0.17
N ARG A 71 10.95 6.24 0.15
CA ARG A 71 11.71 5.43 -0.80
C ARG A 71 11.28 3.98 -0.68
N MET A 72 10.69 3.45 -1.74
CA MET A 72 10.11 2.11 -1.82
C MET A 72 10.63 1.41 -3.07
N TRP A 73 11.22 0.22 -2.91
CA TRP A 73 11.73 -0.59 -4.04
C TRP A 73 12.58 0.20 -5.05
N GLY A 74 13.44 1.10 -4.55
CA GLY A 74 14.30 1.96 -5.38
C GLY A 74 13.66 3.27 -5.86
N ILE A 75 12.32 3.38 -5.83
CA ILE A 75 11.56 4.53 -6.31
C ILE A 75 11.20 5.46 -5.14
N ARG A 76 11.24 6.78 -5.40
CA ARG A 76 10.80 7.78 -4.43
C ARG A 76 9.37 8.22 -4.73
N ALA A 77 8.50 8.15 -3.74
CA ALA A 77 7.22 8.82 -3.73
C ALA A 77 7.19 10.01 -2.76
N VAL A 78 6.41 11.03 -3.07
CA VAL A 78 6.11 12.17 -2.21
C VAL A 78 4.61 12.40 -2.18
N PHE A 79 4.06 12.47 -0.97
CA PHE A 79 2.65 12.69 -0.69
C PHE A 79 2.47 14.00 0.08
N SER A 80 1.32 14.63 -0.09
CA SER A 80 0.88 15.81 0.66
C SER A 80 -0.61 15.61 0.99
N PRO A 81 -1.09 15.95 2.20
CA PRO A 81 -2.50 15.78 2.53
C PRO A 81 -3.37 16.68 1.66
N GLU A 82 -4.63 16.28 1.53
CA GLU A 82 -5.66 16.95 0.75
C GLU A 82 -5.27 17.18 -0.72
N ASN A 83 -4.29 16.43 -1.21
CA ASN A 83 -3.79 16.50 -2.58
C ASN A 83 -3.99 15.15 -3.26
N ALA A 84 -4.66 15.17 -4.42
CA ALA A 84 -4.87 13.98 -5.24
C ALA A 84 -3.64 13.63 -6.08
N PHE A 85 -2.58 14.41 -6.06
CA PHE A 85 -1.34 14.12 -6.78
C PHE A 85 -0.24 13.63 -5.85
N ALA A 86 0.38 12.51 -6.21
CA ALA A 86 1.66 12.07 -5.67
C ALA A 86 2.77 12.36 -6.68
N ILE A 87 3.97 12.69 -6.21
CA ILE A 87 5.16 12.70 -7.07
C ILE A 87 5.84 11.34 -6.94
N ILE A 88 5.90 10.56 -8.01
CA ILE A 88 6.58 9.25 -8.08
C ILE A 88 7.71 9.39 -9.08
N ASP A 89 8.94 9.13 -8.63
CA ASP A 89 10.18 9.35 -9.40
C ASP A 89 10.26 10.72 -10.10
N ASN A 90 9.93 11.77 -9.36
CA ASN A 90 9.89 13.17 -9.81
C ASN A 90 8.79 13.52 -10.84
N VAL A 91 7.92 12.58 -11.19
CA VAL A 91 6.77 12.80 -12.07
C VAL A 91 5.47 12.84 -11.25
N PRO A 92 4.56 13.82 -11.48
CA PRO A 92 3.28 13.85 -10.80
C PRO A 92 2.29 12.84 -11.39
N TYR A 93 1.61 12.08 -10.53
CA TYR A 93 0.55 11.15 -10.88
C TYR A 93 -0.71 11.45 -10.08
N ASN A 94 -1.86 11.44 -10.75
CA ASN A 94 -3.15 11.58 -10.10
C ASN A 94 -3.57 10.24 -9.48
N LEU A 95 -3.94 10.27 -8.20
CA LEU A 95 -4.40 9.14 -7.41
C LEU A 95 -5.92 8.96 -7.47
N GLY A 96 -6.64 9.83 -8.19
CA GLY A 96 -8.10 9.88 -8.26
C GLY A 96 -8.76 10.47 -7.02
N LEU A 97 -8.22 10.18 -5.84
CA LEU A 97 -8.68 10.68 -4.55
C LEU A 97 -7.54 11.40 -3.80
N PRO A 98 -7.85 12.41 -2.98
CA PRO A 98 -6.85 13.09 -2.18
C PRO A 98 -6.26 12.16 -1.11
N VAL A 99 -4.97 12.30 -0.87
CA VAL A 99 -4.34 11.76 0.34
C VAL A 99 -4.99 12.43 1.56
N ARG A 100 -5.34 11.66 2.59
CA ARG A 100 -6.02 12.19 3.78
C ARG A 100 -5.11 12.16 4.99
N LEU A 101 -5.28 13.13 5.88
CA LEU A 101 -4.80 12.99 7.25
C LEU A 101 -5.88 12.28 8.06
N HIS A 102 -5.57 11.11 8.62
CA HIS A 102 -6.51 10.38 9.46
C HIS A 102 -5.80 9.88 10.72
N LYS A 103 -6.30 10.31 11.89
CA LYS A 103 -5.58 10.19 13.17
C LYS A 103 -4.19 10.83 13.01
N ASP A 104 -3.13 10.09 13.30
CA ASP A 104 -1.75 10.57 13.25
C ASP A 104 -1.01 10.13 11.97
N GLY A 105 -1.71 9.54 11.00
CA GLY A 105 -1.12 8.96 9.80
C GLY A 105 -1.60 9.62 8.51
N LEU A 106 -0.69 9.67 7.52
CA LEU A 106 -1.04 10.03 6.16
C LEU A 106 -1.59 8.79 5.45
N MET A 107 -2.80 8.92 4.90
CA MET A 107 -3.56 7.83 4.29
C MET A 107 -3.61 8.02 2.78
N ILE A 108 -3.20 7.02 2.04
CA ILE A 108 -3.15 7.03 0.57
C ILE A 108 -4.23 6.09 0.01
N PRO A 109 -4.96 6.50 -1.05
CA PRO A 109 -6.00 5.68 -1.66
C PRO A 109 -5.35 4.46 -2.33
N ILE A 110 -5.82 3.26 -2.01
CA ILE A 110 -5.17 1.99 -2.43
C ILE A 110 -5.10 1.90 -3.95
N THR A 111 -6.26 1.95 -4.62
CA THR A 111 -6.34 1.75 -6.08
C THR A 111 -5.50 2.78 -6.82
N GLY A 112 -5.71 4.07 -6.54
CA GLY A 112 -5.00 5.14 -7.22
C GLY A 112 -3.49 5.12 -6.98
N PHE A 113 -3.04 4.73 -5.78
CA PHE A 113 -1.62 4.59 -5.50
C PHE A 113 -0.98 3.47 -6.33
N PHE A 114 -1.55 2.27 -6.33
CA PHE A 114 -0.94 1.14 -7.04
C PHE A 114 -1.01 1.32 -8.56
N GLU A 115 -2.07 1.93 -9.10
CA GLU A 115 -2.16 2.30 -10.50
C GLU A 115 -1.07 3.30 -10.88
N ALA A 116 -0.93 4.40 -10.12
CA ALA A 116 0.12 5.40 -10.34
C ALA A 116 1.52 4.78 -10.25
N TYR A 117 1.76 3.92 -9.26
CA TYR A 117 3.02 3.21 -9.10
C TYR A 117 3.30 2.31 -10.31
N SER A 118 2.33 1.51 -10.75
CA SER A 118 2.45 0.61 -11.90
C SER A 118 2.78 1.35 -13.18
N LEU A 119 2.18 2.53 -13.39
CA LEU A 119 2.49 3.40 -14.52
C LEU A 119 3.92 3.94 -14.41
N ALA A 120 4.32 4.43 -13.24
CA ALA A 120 5.65 4.99 -13.00
C ALA A 120 6.77 3.96 -13.20
N THR A 121 6.54 2.69 -12.86
CA THR A 121 7.54 1.63 -12.97
C THR A 121 7.39 0.75 -14.19
N ASN A 122 6.50 1.10 -15.12
CA ASN A 122 6.12 0.26 -16.27
C ASN A 122 5.87 -1.21 -15.88
N SER A 123 5.14 -1.40 -14.78
CA SER A 123 4.75 -2.71 -14.28
C SER A 123 3.35 -3.07 -14.77
N GLN A 124 3.02 -4.36 -14.71
CA GLN A 124 1.66 -4.86 -14.82
C GLN A 124 1.03 -4.93 -13.42
N LEU A 125 -0.19 -4.41 -13.30
CA LEU A 125 -0.96 -4.42 -12.06
C LEU A 125 -2.21 -5.29 -12.21
N ILE A 126 -2.50 -6.11 -11.22
CA ILE A 126 -3.71 -6.93 -11.15
C ILE A 126 -4.34 -6.77 -9.77
N PHE A 127 -5.61 -6.37 -9.72
CA PHE A 127 -6.42 -6.35 -8.51
C PHE A 127 -7.30 -7.60 -8.43
N HIS A 128 -7.25 -8.29 -7.30
CA HIS A 128 -8.23 -9.27 -6.84
C HIS A 128 -8.91 -8.73 -5.57
N SER A 129 -9.91 -9.45 -5.05
CA SER A 129 -10.66 -9.02 -3.86
C SER A 129 -9.80 -8.85 -2.61
N ASP A 130 -8.76 -9.68 -2.46
CA ASP A 130 -7.88 -9.76 -1.30
C ASP A 130 -6.40 -9.63 -1.66
N THR A 131 -6.08 -9.44 -2.94
CA THR A 131 -4.69 -9.50 -3.44
C THR A 131 -4.44 -8.41 -4.46
N ILE A 132 -3.30 -7.73 -4.34
CA ILE A 132 -2.75 -6.81 -5.34
C ILE A 132 -1.46 -7.41 -5.85
N LYS A 133 -1.33 -7.59 -7.17
CA LYS A 133 -0.12 -8.14 -7.79
C LYS A 133 0.54 -7.09 -8.68
N ILE A 134 1.83 -6.88 -8.49
CA ILE A 134 2.67 -5.98 -9.28
C ILE A 134 3.76 -6.81 -9.95
N ASN A 135 3.70 -6.97 -11.27
CA ASN A 135 4.72 -7.70 -12.02
C ASN A 135 5.52 -6.73 -12.87
N SER A 136 6.84 -6.76 -12.75
CA SER A 136 7.74 -6.06 -13.63
C SER A 136 7.52 -6.57 -15.06
N ARG A 137 7.42 -5.66 -16.04
CA ARG A 137 7.42 -6.08 -17.44
C ARG A 137 8.85 -6.35 -17.84
N ASP A 138 9.13 -7.55 -18.35
CA ASP A 138 10.41 -7.82 -18.98
C ASP A 138 10.61 -6.83 -20.12
N VAL A 139 11.69 -6.04 -20.04
CA VAL A 139 12.15 -5.27 -21.18
C VAL A 139 12.76 -6.28 -22.13
N ILE A 140 11.99 -6.70 -23.14
CA ILE A 140 12.57 -7.37 -24.30
C ILE A 140 13.59 -6.39 -24.86
N LYS A 141 14.88 -6.63 -24.60
CA LYS A 141 15.95 -5.92 -25.29
C LYS A 141 15.80 -6.30 -26.75
N SER A 142 15.29 -5.39 -27.56
CA SER A 142 15.36 -5.46 -29.01
C SER A 142 16.85 -5.45 -29.38
N GLY A 143 17.44 -6.63 -29.44
CA GLY A 143 18.88 -6.83 -29.68
C GLY A 143 19.24 -8.22 -30.20
N ASP A 144 18.35 -9.21 -30.06
CA ASP A 144 18.60 -10.59 -30.54
C ASP A 144 17.72 -10.92 -31.76
N VAL A 145 17.75 -10.05 -32.78
CA VAL A 145 17.42 -10.48 -34.14
C VAL A 145 18.74 -10.48 -34.89
N GLU A 146 19.42 -11.62 -34.85
CA GLU A 146 20.53 -11.90 -35.77
C GLU A 146 19.99 -11.80 -37.20
N GLU A 147 20.57 -10.91 -38.01
CA GLU A 147 20.44 -10.90 -39.48
C GLU A 147 21.13 -12.12 -40.10
#